data_AF-B9TPL2-F1
#
_entry.id   AF-B9TPL2-F1
#
_cell.length_a   1.000
_cell.length_b   1.000
_cell.length_c   1.000
_cell.angle_alpha   90.00
_cell.angle_beta   90.00
_cell.angle_gamma   90.00
#
_symmetry.space_group_name_H-M   'P 1'
#
loop_
_entity.id
_entity.type
_entity.pdbx_description
1 polymer ?
#
loop_
_entity_poly.entity_id
_entity_poly.type
_entity_poly.pdbx_seq_one_letter_code
_entity_poly.pdbx_strand_id
1 'polypeptide(L)' 'MTTKNADIGLVGLAVMGQNLALNIADHGYTIAVYNRDPKKMLNFIEECKKNEPSHERVVVMPIWLLLY' A
#
# COMPACT_ATOMS: atom_id res chain seq x y z
N MET A 1 2.27 15.60 -10.39
CA MET A 1 2.01 14.45 -9.49
C MET A 1 3.37 13.99 -8.99
N THR A 2 3.70 14.22 -7.73
CA THR A 2 4.95 13.72 -7.13
C THR A 2 4.85 12.20 -7.06
N THR A 3 5.49 11.51 -8.00
CA THR A 3 5.68 10.07 -7.94
C THR A 3 6.62 9.80 -6.77
N LYS A 4 6.08 9.57 -5.57
CA LYS A 4 6.86 8.95 -4.50
C LYS A 4 7.26 7.57 -5.01
N ASN A 5 8.54 7.41 -5.35
CA ASN A 5 9.10 6.10 -5.68
C ASN A 5 8.87 5.21 -4.46
N ALA A 6 8.10 4.14 -4.66
CA ALA A 6 8.00 3.09 -3.65
C ALA A 6 9.25 2.21 -3.77
N ASP A 7 9.81 1.85 -2.63
CA ASP A 7 10.96 0.97 -2.53
C ASP A 7 10.55 -0.48 -2.82
N ILE A 8 9.30 -0.84 -2.46
CA ILE A 8 8.77 -2.20 -2.53
C ILE A 8 7.36 -2.17 -3.11
N GLY A 9 7.07 -3.09 -4.03
CA GLY A 9 5.72 -3.35 -4.54
C GLY A 9 5.14 -4.63 -3.94
N LEU A 10 3.91 -4.57 -3.43
CA LEU A 10 3.16 -5.71 -2.91
C LEU A 10 1.85 -5.86 -3.67
N VAL A 11 1.70 -6.99 -4.37
CA VAL A 11 0.45 -7.38 -5.01
C VAL A 11 -0.24 -8.44 -4.16
N GLY A 12 -1.44 -8.13 -3.68
CA GLY A 12 -2.25 -9.04 -2.86
C GLY A 12 -2.40 -8.54 -1.42
N LEU A 13 -3.55 -7.89 -1.14
CA LEU A 13 -3.91 -7.35 0.17
C LEU A 13 -4.88 -8.29 0.92
N ALA A 14 -4.46 -9.53 1.12
CA ALA A 14 -5.08 -10.41 2.12
C ALA A 14 -4.61 -10.02 3.54
N VAL A 15 -5.16 -10.64 4.59
CA VAL A 15 -4.83 -10.32 5.99
C VAL A 15 -3.32 -10.36 6.26
N MET A 16 -2.61 -11.38 5.75
CA MET A 16 -1.16 -11.49 5.92
C MET A 16 -0.39 -10.42 5.12
N GLY A 17 -0.86 -10.07 3.91
CA GLY A 17 -0.24 -9.06 3.06
C GLY A 17 -0.34 -7.65 3.64
N GLN A 18 -1.47 -7.35 4.29
CA GLN A 18 -1.68 -6.09 5.00
C GLN A 18 -0.68 -5.92 6.16
N ASN A 19 -0.52 -6.96 6.98
CA ASN A 19 0.44 -6.93 8.09
C ASN A 19 1.90 -6.78 7.60
N LEU A 20 2.25 -7.44 6.49
CA LEU A 20 3.57 -7.29 5.88
C LEU A 20 3.81 -5.87 5.37
N ALA A 21 2.80 -5.27 4.72
CA ALA A 21 2.88 -3.90 4.23
C ALA A 21 3.11 -2.90 5.36
N LEU A 22 2.39 -3.06 6.47
CA LEU A 22 2.57 -2.23 7.66
C LEU A 22 3.95 -2.40 8.27
N ASN A 23 4.42 -3.64 8.44
CA ASN A 23 5.75 -3.89 8.98
C ASN A 23 6.88 -3.23 8.14
N ILE A 24 6.75 -3.26 6.82
CA ILE A 24 7.70 -2.61 5.90
C ILE A 24 7.62 -1.07 6.04
N ALA A 25 6.41 -0.52 6.14
CA ALA A 25 6.18 0.91 6.32
C ALA A 25 6.74 1.41 7.66
N ASP A 26 6.59 0.64 8.74
CA ASP A 26 7.12 0.95 10.07
C ASP A 26 8.65 0.92 10.13
N HIS A 27 9.28 0.04 9.33
CA HIS A 27 10.73 -0.01 9.18
C HIS A 27 11.31 1.10 8.29
N GLY A 28 10.48 2.05 7.84
CA GLY A 28 10.93 3.26 7.15
C GLY A 28 11.01 3.14 5.63
N TYR A 29 10.51 2.07 5.04
CA TYR A 29 10.42 1.90 3.59
C TYR A 29 9.06 2.36 3.05
N THR A 30 9.04 2.83 1.81
CA THR A 30 7.79 3.17 1.10
C THR A 30 7.30 1.95 0.35
N ILE A 31 6.08 1.49 0.63
CA ILE A 31 5.50 0.31 -0.01
C ILE A 31 4.31 0.70 -0.89
N ALA A 32 4.32 0.23 -2.13
CA ALA A 32 3.21 0.35 -3.05
C ALA A 32 2.37 -0.92 -3.03
N VAL A 33 1.09 -0.80 -2.68
CA VAL A 33 0.17 -1.93 -2.58
C VAL A 33 -0.82 -1.95 -3.74
N TYR A 34 -1.11 -3.14 -4.25
CA TYR A 34 -2.13 -3.39 -5.27
C TYR A 34 -3.00 -4.58 -4.89
N ASN A 35 -4.30 -4.48 -5.21
CA ASN A 35 -5.20 -5.62 -5.12
C ASN A 35 -6.19 -5.61 -6.29
N ARG A 36 -6.58 -6.79 -6.75
CA ARG A 36 -7.58 -6.96 -7.82
C ARG A 36 -8.93 -6.32 -7.46
N ASP A 37 -9.32 -6.41 -6.20
CA ASP A 37 -10.53 -5.76 -5.68
C ASP A 37 -10.15 -4.39 -5.11
N PRO A 38 -10.58 -3.28 -5.74
CA PRO A 38 -10.26 -1.93 -5.29
C PRO A 38 -10.93 -1.59 -3.95
N LYS A 39 -12.06 -2.21 -3.59
CA LYS A 39 -12.73 -1.94 -2.30
C LYS A 39 -11.86 -2.38 -1.13
N LYS A 40 -11.26 -3.57 -1.21
CA LYS A 40 -10.34 -4.07 -0.16
C LYS A 40 -9.14 -3.15 0.03
N MET A 41 -8.62 -2.61 -1.07
CA MET A 41 -7.50 -1.70 -1.06
C MET A 41 -7.87 -0.35 -0.43
N LEU A 42 -9.02 0.22 -0.80
CA LEU A 42 -9.51 1.47 -0.21
C LEU A 42 -9.77 1.33 1.29
N ASN A 43 -10.45 0.25 1.71
CA ASN A 43 -10.69 -0.03 3.12
C ASN A 43 -9.37 -0.14 3.91
N PHE A 44 -8.38 -0.85 3.38
CA PHE A 44 -7.06 -0.96 4.02
C PHE A 44 -6.38 0.41 4.18
N ILE A 45 -6.43 1.26 3.16
CA ILE A 45 -5.83 2.61 3.24
C ILE A 45 -6.57 3.49 4.26
N GLU A 46 -7.90 3.38 4.36
CA GLU A 46 -8.68 4.08 5.39
C GLU A 46 -8.34 3.59 6.80
N GLU A 47 -8.19 2.27 6.98
CA GLU A 47 -7.75 1.68 8.25
C GLU A 47 -6.34 2.15 8.63
N CYS A 48 -5.40 2.16 7.69
CA CYS A 48 -4.05 2.67 7.90
C CYS A 48 -4.08 4.14 8.33
N LYS A 49 -4.86 4.99 7.65
CA LYS A 49 -4.99 6.42 7.98
C LYS A 49 -5.50 6.67 9.40
N LYS A 50 -6.31 5.77 9.93
CA LYS A 50 -6.93 5.93 11.24
C LYS A 50 -6.02 5.43 12.38
N ASN A 51 -5.31 4.33 12.15
CA ASN A 51 -4.66 3.58 13.22
C ASN A 51 -3.14 3.68 13.21
N GLU A 52 -2.51 4.00 12.08
CA GLU A 52 -1.06 3.85 11.92
C GLU A 52 -0.37 5.19 11.59
N PRO A 53 0.68 5.58 12.32
CA PRO A 53 1.46 6.78 12.01
C PRO A 53 2.23 6.64 10.69
N SER A 54 2.58 5.41 10.29
CA SER A 54 3.34 5.09 9.07
C SER A 54 2.49 5.09 7.78
N HIS A 55 1.20 5.46 7.86
CA HIS A 55 0.27 5.51 6.73
C HIS A 55 0.76 6.29 5.50
N GLU A 56 1.61 7.31 5.66
CA GLU A 56 2.14 8.12 4.55
C GLU A 56 3.10 7.37 3.63
N ARG A 57 3.61 6.22 4.10
CA ARG A 57 4.55 5.34 3.41
C ARG A 57 3.85 4.20 2.68
N VAL A 58 2.57 3.98 2.95
CA VAL A 58 1.73 3.01 2.23
C VAL A 58 1.04 3.73 1.08
N VAL A 59 1.48 3.47 -0.14
CA VAL A 59 0.92 4.10 -1.34
C VAL A 59 0.16 3.08 -2.18
N VAL A 60 -0.88 3.53 -2.87
CA VAL A 60 -1.64 2.68 -3.79
C VAL A 60 -0.95 2.66 -5.16
N MET A 61 -0.71 1.47 -5.72
CA MET A 61 -0.27 1.38 -7.12
C MET A 61 -1.38 1.88 -8.05
N PRO A 62 -1.09 2.86 -8.92
CA PRO A 62 -2.01 3.26 -9.97
C PRO A 62 -2.27 2.08 -10.92
N ILE A 63 -3.54 1.78 -11.20
CA ILE A 63 -3.93 0.72 -12.16
C ILE A 63 -3.29 0.90 -13.54
N TRP A 64 -3.02 2.15 -13.95
CA TRP A 64 -2.37 2.46 -15.22
C TRP A 64 -0.95 1.89 -15.35
N LEU A 65 -0.25 1.56 -14.26
CA LEU A 65 1.07 0.90 -14.30
C LEU A 65 1.01 -0.59 -14.66
N LEU A 66 -0.18 -1.22 -14.64
CA LEU A 66 -0.36 -2.64 -14.94
C LEU A 66 -0.71 -2.92 -16.41
N LEU A 67 -0.84 -1.86 -17.22
CA LEU A 67 -1.27 -1.92 -18.61
C LEU A 67 -0.09 -1.80 -19.61
N TYR A 68 1.15 -1.83 -19.13
CA TYR A 68 2.38 -1.71 -19.92
C TYR A 68 3.37 -2.83 -19.59
#